data_AF-G2Z0W8-F1
#
_entry.id   AF-G2Z0W8-F1
#
_cell.length_a   1.000
_cell.length_b   1.000
_cell.length_c   1.000
_cell.angle_alpha   90.00
_cell.angle_beta   90.00
_cell.angle_gamma   90.00
#
_symmetry.space_group_name_H-M   'P 1'
#
loop_
_entity.id
_entity.type
_entity.pdbx_description
1 polymer ?
#
loop_
_entity_poly.entity_id
_entity_poly.type
_entity_poly.pdbx_seq_one_letter_code
_entity_poly.pdbx_strand_id
1 'polypeptide(L)'
;MTDKEIFFADGNNPNMIEAFKNAQETFKYFWRELSWEYRRIIPALTVACVKIAFTQDTDNGQIVEHMWINDVQFDGSNVKGTLVNSPNELTNVSNGDFVNIPLNQISDWLFATYSSQKPKKGLSKLFSSTPKPVTYGGFTIQVMRSEMTNQERKEHDSAWGLDFGDFNEILLVNEQKENPENLIEHPMSKNMREKLIEFLKEHSDEITNRDEYGLTLLHKETIAGNLTSVEVLLSNGAHKNIKSNQGETALDFANKMNWQHIIPVLEK
;
A
#
# COMPACT_ATOMS: atom_id res chain seq x y z
N MET A 1 11.61 16.67 16.53
CA MET A 1 11.31 16.16 15.19
C MET A 1 10.67 17.31 14.45
N THR A 2 11.29 17.81 13.39
CA THR A 2 10.67 18.82 12.54
C THR A 2 9.49 18.17 11.84
N ASP A 3 8.28 18.46 12.31
CA ASP A 3 7.05 18.25 11.54
C ASP A 3 7.24 19.02 10.23
N LYS A 4 7.70 18.32 9.19
CA LYS A 4 7.67 18.89 7.84
C LYS A 4 6.20 19.10 7.51
N GLU A 5 5.83 20.34 7.27
CA GLU A 5 4.48 20.76 6.90
C GLU A 5 3.94 19.83 5.81
N ILE A 6 2.73 19.31 6.02
CA ILE A 6 2.03 18.57 4.99
C ILE A 6 1.53 19.63 4.01
N PHE A 7 2.11 19.67 2.82
CA PHE A 7 1.76 20.65 1.80
C PHE A 7 0.56 20.16 1.01
N PHE A 8 -0.51 20.92 1.07
CA PHE A 8 -1.75 20.64 0.37
C PHE A 8 -1.90 21.66 -0.76
N ALA A 9 -1.88 21.19 -2.02
CA ALA A 9 -2.11 22.08 -3.16
C ALA A 9 -3.48 22.79 -3.07
N ASP A 10 -4.46 22.16 -2.41
CA ASP A 10 -5.83 22.65 -2.22
C ASP A 10 -6.29 22.53 -0.75
N GLY A 11 -5.42 22.86 0.22
CA GLY A 11 -5.56 22.62 1.67
C GLY A 11 -6.78 23.19 2.42
N ASN A 12 -7.83 23.59 1.71
CA ASN A 12 -9.07 24.12 2.28
C ASN A 12 -10.26 23.15 2.22
N ASN A 13 -10.20 22.06 1.43
CA ASN A 13 -11.30 21.09 1.38
C ASN A 13 -11.17 20.04 2.52
N PRO A 14 -12.07 20.03 3.52
CA PRO A 14 -11.97 19.09 4.65
C PRO A 14 -11.99 17.62 4.23
N ASN A 15 -12.77 17.28 3.19
CA ASN A 15 -12.89 15.91 2.71
C ASN A 15 -11.57 15.42 2.07
N MET A 16 -10.84 16.30 1.39
CA MET A 16 -9.52 15.98 0.83
C MET A 16 -8.48 15.76 1.92
N ILE A 17 -8.49 16.59 2.97
CA ILE A 17 -7.61 16.42 4.14
C ILE A 17 -7.88 15.07 4.82
N GLU A 18 -9.16 14.71 4.98
CA GLU A 18 -9.55 13.42 5.53
C GLU A 18 -9.11 12.25 4.62
N ALA A 19 -9.24 12.38 3.30
CA ALA A 19 -8.76 11.39 2.35
C ALA A 19 -7.25 11.16 2.45
N PHE A 20 -6.44 12.22 2.61
CA PHE A 20 -5.00 12.10 2.82
C PHE A 20 -4.68 11.32 4.10
N LYS A 21 -5.37 11.62 5.20
CA LYS A 21 -5.19 10.88 6.48
C LYS A 21 -5.58 9.42 6.33
N ASN A 22 -6.72 9.15 5.72
CA ASN A 22 -7.18 7.78 5.47
C ASN A 22 -6.16 7.01 4.63
N ALA A 23 -5.59 7.62 3.59
CA ALA A 23 -4.53 7.00 2.80
C ALA A 23 -3.30 6.66 3.66
N GLN A 24 -2.83 7.58 4.49
CA GLN A 24 -1.68 7.37 5.37
C GLN A 24 -1.93 6.24 6.40
N GLU A 25 -3.07 6.25 7.07
CA GLU A 25 -3.44 5.28 8.11
C GLU A 25 -3.64 3.86 7.55
N THR A 26 -4.09 3.77 6.31
CA THR A 26 -4.42 2.49 5.64
C THR A 26 -3.33 2.00 4.69
N PHE A 27 -2.24 2.75 4.49
CA PHE A 27 -1.12 2.38 3.62
C PHE A 27 -0.54 0.98 3.93
N LYS A 28 -0.62 0.56 5.19
CA LYS A 28 -0.24 -0.79 5.61
C LYS A 28 -0.88 -1.90 4.78
N TYR A 29 -2.11 -1.70 4.31
CA TYR A 29 -2.81 -2.66 3.45
C TYR A 29 -2.22 -2.67 2.04
N PHE A 30 -2.00 -1.51 1.45
CA PHE A 30 -1.30 -1.38 0.17
C PHE A 30 0.06 -2.08 0.21
N TRP A 31 0.87 -1.79 1.23
CA TRP A 31 2.19 -2.41 1.34
C TRP A 31 2.10 -3.91 1.55
N ARG A 32 1.15 -4.40 2.36
CA ARG A 32 0.94 -5.83 2.55
C ARG A 32 0.66 -6.54 1.23
N GLU A 33 -0.26 -6.02 0.41
CA GLU A 33 -0.60 -6.60 -0.90
C GLU A 33 0.60 -6.57 -1.85
N LEU A 34 1.29 -5.42 -1.95
CA LEU A 34 2.46 -5.26 -2.81
C LEU A 34 3.65 -6.15 -2.37
N SER A 35 3.84 -6.34 -1.07
CA SER A 35 4.89 -7.23 -0.54
C SER A 35 4.67 -8.68 -0.95
N TRP A 36 3.40 -9.12 -1.08
CA TRP A 36 3.05 -10.42 -1.62
C TRP A 36 3.14 -10.46 -3.14
N GLU A 37 2.82 -9.37 -3.82
CA GLU A 37 2.99 -9.22 -5.27
C GLU A 37 4.44 -9.46 -5.69
N TYR A 38 5.41 -8.88 -4.97
CA TYR A 38 6.84 -9.09 -5.25
C TYR A 38 7.33 -10.53 -5.06
N ARG A 39 6.54 -11.40 -4.43
CA ARG A 39 6.83 -12.83 -4.26
C ARG A 39 6.21 -13.68 -5.37
N ARG A 40 5.40 -13.09 -6.26
CA ARG A 40 4.72 -13.82 -7.33
C ARG A 40 5.59 -13.92 -8.57
N ILE A 41 5.52 -15.08 -9.21
CA ILE A 41 6.12 -15.30 -10.54
C ILE A 41 5.25 -14.64 -11.62
N ILE A 42 3.93 -14.70 -11.46
CA ILE A 42 2.95 -14.07 -12.35
C ILE A 42 2.27 -12.94 -11.57
N PRO A 43 2.51 -11.68 -11.96
CA PRO A 43 1.87 -10.52 -11.35
C PRO A 43 0.35 -10.64 -11.36
N ALA A 44 -0.29 -10.33 -10.23
CA ALA A 44 -1.73 -10.25 -10.10
C ALA A 44 -2.23 -8.80 -10.11
N LEU A 45 -1.40 -7.85 -9.65
CA LEU A 45 -1.76 -6.44 -9.66
C LEU A 45 -1.56 -5.86 -11.07
N THR A 46 -2.60 -5.18 -11.54
CA THR A 46 -2.58 -4.45 -12.82
C THR A 46 -2.05 -3.03 -12.65
N VAL A 47 -2.22 -2.47 -11.45
CA VAL A 47 -1.73 -1.15 -11.02
C VAL A 47 -1.35 -1.26 -9.55
N ALA A 48 -0.24 -0.63 -9.17
CA ALA A 48 0.13 -0.35 -7.79
C ALA A 48 0.97 0.93 -7.76
N CYS A 49 0.42 2.00 -7.20
CA CYS A 49 1.05 3.31 -7.16
C CYS A 49 0.70 4.09 -5.90
N VAL A 50 1.57 5.04 -5.55
CA VAL A 50 1.41 5.94 -4.40
C VAL A 50 1.44 7.37 -4.92
N LYS A 51 0.55 8.24 -4.42
CA LYS A 51 0.53 9.66 -4.78
C LYS A 51 1.23 10.47 -3.71
N ILE A 52 2.14 11.34 -4.10
CA ILE A 52 2.96 12.15 -3.20
C ILE A 52 2.91 13.62 -3.61
N ALA A 53 3.05 14.52 -2.64
CA ALA A 53 3.12 15.96 -2.89
C ALA A 53 4.57 16.38 -3.13
N PHE A 54 4.81 17.12 -4.20
CA PHE A 54 6.07 17.78 -4.49
C PHE A 54 5.88 19.29 -4.43
N THR A 55 6.90 19.98 -3.93
CA THR A 55 6.84 21.44 -3.77
C THR A 55 8.04 22.14 -4.39
N GLN A 56 7.80 23.37 -4.85
CA GLN A 56 8.83 24.30 -5.28
C GLN A 56 8.44 25.72 -4.87
N ASP A 57 9.29 26.38 -4.09
CA ASP A 57 9.12 27.80 -3.79
C ASP A 57 9.56 28.63 -5.00
N THR A 58 8.73 29.57 -5.42
CA THR A 58 8.98 30.50 -6.53
C THR A 58 8.72 31.94 -6.11
N ASP A 59 9.13 32.90 -6.94
CA ASP A 59 8.85 34.33 -6.72
C ASP A 59 7.34 34.64 -6.62
N ASN A 60 6.49 33.79 -7.21
CA ASN A 60 5.03 33.96 -7.24
C ASN A 60 4.31 33.15 -6.15
N GLY A 61 5.05 32.48 -5.25
CA GLY A 61 4.52 31.60 -4.22
C GLY A 61 5.00 30.17 -4.36
N GLN A 62 4.45 29.29 -3.52
CA GLN A 62 4.80 27.87 -3.54
C GLN A 62 3.91 27.12 -4.53
N ILE A 63 4.55 26.37 -5.43
CA ILE A 63 3.89 25.43 -6.32
C ILE A 63 3.82 24.09 -5.59
N VAL A 64 2.66 23.44 -5.60
CA VAL A 64 2.45 22.10 -5.06
C VAL A 64 1.78 21.24 -6.12
N GLU A 65 2.40 20.11 -6.47
CA GLU A 65 1.79 19.13 -7.37
C GLU A 65 1.76 17.74 -6.72
N HIS A 66 0.61 17.08 -6.87
CA HIS A 66 0.44 15.71 -6.41
C HIS A 66 0.64 14.74 -7.57
N MET A 67 1.67 13.90 -7.48
CA MET A 67 2.09 13.04 -8.58
C MET A 67 2.27 11.58 -8.13
N TRP A 68 2.20 10.66 -9.07
CA TRP A 68 2.24 9.22 -8.80
C TRP A 68 3.66 8.68 -8.90
N ILE A 69 4.01 7.81 -7.95
CA ILE A 69 5.17 6.94 -8.02
C ILE A 69 4.74 5.48 -8.18
N ASN A 70 5.54 4.70 -8.89
CA ASN A 70 5.44 3.24 -8.97
C ASN A 70 6.70 2.57 -8.38
N ASP A 71 6.86 1.25 -8.62
CA ASP A 71 7.99 0.46 -8.13
C ASP A 71 8.25 0.67 -6.63
N VAL A 72 7.14 0.67 -5.90
CA VAL A 72 7.08 1.19 -4.54
C VAL A 72 7.79 0.24 -3.57
N GLN A 73 8.70 0.79 -2.77
CA GLN A 73 9.34 0.07 -1.66
C GLN A 73 9.02 0.75 -0.33
N PHE A 74 9.01 -0.01 0.75
CA PHE A 74 8.75 0.51 2.08
C PHE A 74 9.62 -0.20 3.13
N ASP A 75 10.33 0.58 3.93
CA ASP A 75 11.23 0.08 4.98
C ASP A 75 10.61 0.12 6.39
N GLY A 76 9.31 0.36 6.48
CA GLY A 76 8.60 0.54 7.75
C GLY A 76 8.55 2.00 8.22
N SER A 77 9.18 2.95 7.50
CA SER A 77 9.10 4.38 7.81
C SER A 77 9.01 5.26 6.56
N ASN A 78 9.84 4.98 5.55
CA ASN A 78 9.86 5.74 4.30
C ASN A 78 9.32 4.92 3.13
N VAL A 79 8.52 5.60 2.30
CA VAL A 79 8.03 5.13 1.02
C VAL A 79 8.99 5.60 -0.06
N LYS A 80 9.40 4.68 -0.92
CA LYS A 80 10.33 4.91 -2.03
C LYS A 80 9.71 4.45 -3.33
N GLY A 81 10.14 5.02 -4.45
CA GLY A 81 9.67 4.61 -5.77
C GLY A 81 10.12 5.57 -6.85
N THR A 82 9.62 5.36 -8.06
CA THR A 82 9.98 6.15 -9.23
C THR A 82 8.79 7.00 -9.66
N LEU A 83 9.01 8.30 -9.87
CA LEU A 83 7.98 9.22 -10.40
C LEU A 83 7.59 8.81 -11.83
N VAL A 84 6.29 8.62 -12.10
CA VAL A 84 5.81 8.10 -13.40
C VAL A 84 5.06 9.09 -14.28
N ASN A 85 4.83 10.31 -13.78
CA ASN A 85 4.22 11.38 -14.56
C ASN A 85 5.11 12.61 -14.54
N SER A 86 5.07 13.38 -15.63
CA SER A 86 5.77 14.65 -15.71
C SER A 86 5.05 15.72 -14.88
N PRO A 87 5.79 16.61 -14.20
CA PRO A 87 5.20 17.79 -13.58
C PRO A 87 4.64 18.73 -14.63
N ASN A 88 3.66 19.54 -14.23
CA ASN A 88 3.06 20.57 -15.07
C ASN A 88 3.86 21.89 -14.99
N GLU A 89 4.17 22.33 -13.78
CA GLU A 89 4.82 23.60 -13.47
C GLU A 89 6.12 23.42 -12.68
N LEU A 90 6.24 22.36 -11.87
CA LEU A 90 7.48 22.09 -11.14
C LEU A 90 8.65 21.87 -12.12
N THR A 91 9.78 22.50 -11.80
CA THR A 91 11.03 22.44 -12.58
C THR A 91 12.17 21.76 -11.83
N ASN A 92 11.95 21.42 -10.55
CA ASN A 92 12.93 20.80 -9.66
C ASN A 92 12.82 19.27 -9.59
N VAL A 93 11.87 18.67 -10.31
CA VAL A 93 11.65 17.21 -10.41
C VAL A 93 11.31 16.83 -11.86
N SER A 94 11.52 15.57 -12.22
CA SER A 94 11.30 15.04 -13.56
C SER A 94 10.77 13.61 -13.52
N ASN A 95 9.98 13.24 -14.54
CA ASN A 95 9.54 11.85 -14.73
C ASN A 95 10.77 10.92 -14.77
N GLY A 96 10.72 9.83 -14.01
CA GLY A 96 11.84 8.90 -13.83
C GLY A 96 12.70 9.18 -12.59
N ASP A 97 12.49 10.29 -11.88
CA ASP A 97 13.22 10.57 -10.64
C ASP A 97 12.87 9.56 -9.55
N PHE A 98 13.90 9.13 -8.82
CA PHE A 98 13.74 8.30 -7.64
C PHE A 98 13.40 9.14 -6.42
N VAL A 99 12.40 8.71 -5.67
CA VAL A 99 11.88 9.41 -4.50
C VAL A 99 12.06 8.56 -3.25
N ASN A 100 12.35 9.21 -2.13
CA ASN A 100 12.39 8.60 -0.80
C ASN A 100 11.82 9.59 0.22
N ILE A 101 10.59 9.35 0.67
CA ILE A 101 9.85 10.25 1.56
C ILE A 101 9.27 9.50 2.77
N PRO A 102 9.09 10.17 3.91
CA PRO A 102 8.34 9.60 5.04
C PRO A 102 6.89 9.24 4.67
N LEU A 103 6.36 8.17 5.26
CA LEU A 103 4.99 7.73 5.02
C LEU A 103 3.93 8.82 5.24
N ASN A 104 4.11 9.70 6.23
CA ASN A 104 3.18 10.79 6.51
C ASN A 104 3.16 11.91 5.43
N GLN A 105 3.95 11.78 4.36
CA GLN A 105 3.95 12.68 3.21
C GLN A 105 3.23 12.11 1.98
N ILE A 106 2.76 10.86 2.04
CA ILE A 106 1.88 10.36 0.97
C ILE A 106 0.53 11.07 1.05
N SER A 107 -0.08 11.26 -0.10
CA SER A 107 -1.42 11.83 -0.26
C SER A 107 -2.44 10.80 -0.73
N ASP A 108 -2.02 9.73 -1.40
CA ASP A 108 -2.93 8.64 -1.76
C ASP A 108 -2.14 7.36 -2.05
N TRP A 109 -2.83 6.25 -2.19
CA TRP A 109 -2.30 5.03 -2.78
C TRP A 109 -3.42 4.28 -3.49
N LEU A 110 -3.08 3.55 -4.55
CA LEU A 110 -4.04 2.80 -5.36
C LEU A 110 -3.39 1.50 -5.81
N PHE A 111 -4.08 0.37 -5.61
CA PHE A 111 -3.80 -0.82 -6.39
C PHE A 111 -5.07 -1.35 -7.05
N ALA A 112 -4.91 -2.10 -8.13
CA ALA A 112 -6.03 -2.71 -8.83
C ALA A 112 -5.72 -4.14 -9.27
N THR A 113 -6.69 -5.03 -9.10
CA THR A 113 -6.58 -6.44 -9.49
C THR A 113 -7.90 -6.96 -10.05
N TYR A 114 -7.83 -7.99 -10.87
CA TYR A 114 -9.04 -8.67 -11.33
C TYR A 114 -9.69 -9.41 -10.17
N SER A 115 -10.99 -9.19 -10.00
CA SER A 115 -11.76 -9.94 -9.01
C SER A 115 -11.66 -11.45 -9.30
N SER A 116 -11.36 -12.25 -8.28
CA SER A 116 -11.41 -13.71 -8.36
C SER A 116 -12.85 -14.25 -8.39
N GLN A 117 -13.87 -13.38 -8.36
CA GLN A 117 -15.27 -13.80 -8.43
C GLN A 117 -15.54 -14.61 -9.70
N LYS A 118 -16.24 -15.74 -9.53
CA LYS A 118 -16.65 -16.57 -10.66
C LYS A 118 -17.51 -15.73 -11.62
N PRO A 119 -17.28 -15.82 -12.94
CA PRO A 119 -18.05 -15.05 -13.92
C PRO A 119 -19.55 -15.32 -13.74
N LYS A 120 -20.36 -14.26 -13.86
CA LYS A 120 -21.83 -14.36 -13.80
C LYS A 120 -22.28 -15.43 -14.81
N LYS A 121 -23.00 -16.44 -14.33
CA LYS A 121 -23.57 -17.51 -15.19
C LYS A 121 -24.88 -17.02 -15.82
N GLY A 122 -25.16 -17.46 -17.05
CA GLY A 122 -26.43 -17.21 -17.75
C GLY A 122 -26.38 -16.10 -18.81
N LEU A 123 -27.55 -15.63 -19.25
CA LEU A 123 -27.73 -14.62 -20.31
C LEU A 123 -27.01 -13.29 -20.02
N SER A 124 -26.64 -13.03 -18.77
CA SER A 124 -25.82 -11.89 -18.33
C SER A 124 -24.39 -11.88 -18.91
N LYS A 125 -23.87 -13.03 -19.38
CA LYS A 125 -22.55 -13.14 -20.03
C LYS A 125 -22.54 -12.60 -21.46
N LEU A 126 -23.67 -12.68 -22.18
CA LEU A 126 -23.78 -12.27 -23.59
C LEU A 126 -23.68 -10.74 -23.80
N PHE A 127 -23.93 -9.98 -22.74
CA PHE A 127 -23.87 -8.52 -22.75
C PHE A 127 -22.85 -7.97 -21.73
N SER A 128 -21.96 -8.84 -21.20
CA SER A 128 -20.94 -8.43 -20.24
C SER A 128 -19.82 -7.70 -20.97
N SER A 129 -19.56 -6.46 -20.56
CA SER A 129 -18.29 -5.79 -20.86
C SER A 129 -17.12 -6.65 -20.37
N THR A 130 -15.95 -6.47 -20.99
CA THR A 130 -14.69 -7.02 -20.46
C THR A 130 -14.58 -6.64 -18.98
N PRO A 131 -14.32 -7.60 -18.07
CA PRO A 131 -14.17 -7.28 -16.66
C PRO A 131 -13.03 -6.28 -16.50
N LYS A 132 -13.28 -5.20 -15.76
CA LYS A 132 -12.24 -4.23 -15.39
C LYS A 132 -11.59 -4.68 -14.06
N PRO A 133 -10.30 -4.37 -13.84
CA PRO A 133 -9.69 -4.55 -12.52
C PRO A 133 -10.39 -3.68 -11.48
N VAL A 134 -10.67 -4.25 -10.31
CA VAL A 134 -11.28 -3.55 -9.17
C VAL A 134 -10.21 -2.79 -8.42
N THR A 135 -10.50 -1.56 -8.01
CA THR A 135 -9.56 -0.72 -7.27
C THR A 135 -9.69 -0.83 -5.77
N TYR A 136 -8.57 -0.62 -5.09
CA TYR A 136 -8.44 -0.55 -3.64
C TYR A 136 -7.64 0.70 -3.27
N GLY A 137 -8.07 1.40 -2.21
CA GLY A 137 -7.58 2.74 -1.90
C GLY A 137 -8.14 3.80 -2.86
N GLY A 138 -7.30 4.75 -3.26
CA GLY A 138 -7.67 5.87 -4.13
C GLY A 138 -8.56 6.88 -3.42
N PHE A 139 -8.28 7.20 -2.16
CA PHE A 139 -9.14 8.02 -1.31
C PHE A 139 -9.42 9.39 -1.91
N THR A 140 -8.39 10.03 -2.47
CA THR A 140 -8.52 11.34 -3.09
C THR A 140 -9.29 11.25 -4.41
N ILE A 141 -9.13 10.12 -5.13
CA ILE A 141 -9.91 9.82 -6.34
C ILE A 141 -11.39 9.71 -5.98
N GLN A 142 -11.71 9.07 -4.86
CA GLN A 142 -13.11 8.88 -4.43
C GLN A 142 -13.75 10.18 -3.96
N VAL A 143 -13.01 11.08 -3.30
CA VAL A 143 -13.49 12.43 -3.00
C VAL A 143 -13.84 13.18 -4.29
N MET A 144 -12.94 13.18 -5.30
CA MET A 144 -13.23 13.80 -6.60
C MET A 144 -14.45 13.14 -7.28
N ARG A 145 -14.55 11.81 -7.26
CA ARG A 145 -15.70 11.07 -7.82
C ARG A 145 -17.01 11.38 -7.11
N SER A 146 -16.99 11.78 -5.84
CA SER A 146 -18.20 12.15 -5.09
C SER A 146 -18.86 13.44 -5.60
N GLU A 147 -18.07 14.33 -6.19
CA GLU A 147 -18.52 15.62 -6.74
C GLU A 147 -18.98 15.50 -8.22
N MET A 148 -18.63 14.40 -8.88
CA MET A 148 -19.01 14.12 -10.26
C MET A 148 -20.49 13.71 -10.40
N THR A 149 -21.06 13.92 -11.57
CA THR A 149 -22.30 13.29 -12.00
C THR A 149 -22.09 11.80 -12.30
N ASN A 150 -23.18 11.04 -12.45
CA ASN A 150 -23.11 9.64 -12.86
C ASN A 150 -22.45 9.44 -14.23
N GLN A 151 -22.59 10.41 -15.14
CA GLN A 151 -22.01 10.31 -16.48
C GLN A 151 -20.50 10.57 -16.43
N GLU A 152 -20.08 11.62 -15.74
CA GLU A 152 -18.65 11.96 -15.55
C GLU A 152 -17.90 10.82 -14.84
N ARG A 153 -18.49 10.18 -13.82
CA ARG A 153 -17.89 9.00 -13.19
C ARG A 153 -17.67 7.85 -14.17
N LYS A 154 -18.64 7.57 -15.06
CA LYS A 154 -18.49 6.50 -16.07
C LYS A 154 -17.40 6.82 -17.07
N GLU A 155 -17.28 8.08 -17.47
CA GLU A 155 -16.23 8.56 -18.39
C GLU A 155 -14.86 8.48 -17.72
N HIS A 156 -14.74 8.94 -16.48
CA HIS A 156 -13.56 8.80 -15.64
C HIS A 156 -13.11 7.34 -15.52
N ASP A 157 -14.00 6.45 -15.08
CA ASP A 157 -13.69 5.02 -14.88
C ASP A 157 -13.37 4.32 -16.22
N SER A 158 -13.87 4.85 -17.34
CA SER A 158 -13.53 4.35 -18.69
C SER A 158 -12.18 4.85 -19.17
N ALA A 159 -11.80 6.10 -18.88
CA ALA A 159 -10.49 6.65 -19.19
C ALA A 159 -9.36 5.92 -18.43
N TRP A 160 -9.60 5.56 -17.17
CA TRP A 160 -8.66 4.76 -16.38
C TRP A 160 -8.67 3.27 -16.74
N GLY A 161 -9.76 2.76 -17.30
CA GLY A 161 -9.92 1.33 -17.56
C GLY A 161 -10.09 0.48 -16.29
N LEU A 162 -10.41 1.12 -15.14
CA LEU A 162 -10.56 0.47 -13.83
C LEU A 162 -12.01 0.54 -13.35
N ASP A 163 -12.35 -0.36 -12.42
CA ASP A 163 -13.63 -0.33 -11.69
C ASP A 163 -13.39 0.24 -10.29
N PHE A 164 -13.80 1.50 -10.11
CA PHE A 164 -13.67 2.23 -8.86
C PHE A 164 -14.83 1.97 -7.87
N GLY A 165 -15.85 1.20 -8.25
CA GLY A 165 -16.99 0.91 -7.39
C GLY A 165 -17.76 2.14 -6.90
N ASP A 166 -18.44 2.00 -5.76
CA ASP A 166 -19.12 3.09 -5.06
C ASP A 166 -18.10 3.97 -4.33
N PHE A 167 -18.18 5.29 -4.54
CA PHE A 167 -17.27 6.24 -3.89
C PHE A 167 -17.47 6.34 -2.38
N ASN A 168 -18.61 5.87 -1.85
CA ASN A 168 -18.86 5.77 -0.41
C ASN A 168 -18.28 4.49 0.22
N GLU A 169 -17.81 3.54 -0.59
CA GLU A 169 -17.31 2.24 -0.12
C GLU A 169 -15.90 1.95 -0.69
N ILE A 170 -14.90 2.50 -0.02
CA ILE A 170 -13.49 2.29 -0.40
C ILE A 170 -13.01 0.94 0.13
N LEU A 171 -12.57 0.06 -0.78
CA LEU A 171 -11.99 -1.23 -0.43
C LEU A 171 -10.51 -1.09 -0.09
N LEU A 172 -10.01 -1.89 0.86
CA LEU A 172 -8.60 -1.89 1.25
C LEU A 172 -7.86 -3.15 0.84
N VAL A 173 -8.56 -4.29 0.77
CA VAL A 173 -7.98 -5.62 0.52
C VAL A 173 -8.84 -6.43 -0.42
N ASN A 174 -8.24 -7.34 -1.19
CA ASN A 174 -8.99 -8.19 -2.12
C ASN A 174 -10.04 -9.05 -1.41
N GLU A 175 -11.21 -9.20 -2.03
CA GLU A 175 -12.36 -9.97 -1.50
C GLU A 175 -12.81 -9.54 -0.09
N GLN A 176 -12.59 -8.29 0.31
CA GLN A 176 -12.93 -7.77 1.64
C GLN A 176 -14.40 -7.99 2.03
N LYS A 177 -15.33 -7.95 1.06
CA LYS A 177 -16.76 -8.09 1.33
C LYS A 177 -17.14 -9.54 1.60
N GLU A 178 -16.53 -10.47 0.86
CA GLU A 178 -16.76 -11.90 0.98
C GLU A 178 -16.00 -12.53 2.15
N ASN A 179 -14.79 -12.03 2.41
CA ASN A 179 -13.85 -12.54 3.41
C ASN A 179 -13.32 -11.37 4.28
N PRO A 180 -14.13 -10.83 5.21
CA PRO A 180 -13.73 -9.70 6.06
C PRO A 180 -12.47 -9.96 6.89
N GLU A 181 -12.14 -11.21 7.20
CA GLU A 181 -10.92 -11.60 7.89
C GLU A 181 -9.64 -11.27 7.11
N ASN A 182 -9.74 -11.01 5.80
CA ASN A 182 -8.62 -10.53 5.00
C ASN A 182 -8.12 -9.16 5.48
N LEU A 183 -8.96 -8.36 6.15
CA LEU A 183 -8.52 -7.13 6.82
C LEU A 183 -7.55 -7.43 7.97
N ILE A 184 -7.71 -8.56 8.65
CA ILE A 184 -6.83 -8.92 9.76
C ILE A 184 -5.53 -9.51 9.22
N GLU A 185 -5.62 -10.55 8.41
CA GLU A 185 -4.44 -11.23 7.88
C GLU A 185 -4.63 -11.66 6.43
N HIS A 186 -3.63 -11.35 5.60
CA HIS A 186 -3.65 -11.69 4.19
C HIS A 186 -3.70 -13.22 3.98
N PRO A 187 -4.55 -13.76 3.09
CA PRO A 187 -4.67 -15.20 2.83
C PRO A 187 -3.35 -15.91 2.54
N MET A 188 -2.43 -15.26 1.82
CA MET A 188 -1.14 -15.87 1.50
C MET A 188 -0.25 -16.06 2.73
N SER A 189 -0.37 -15.23 3.77
CA SER A 189 0.37 -15.44 5.03
C SER A 189 0.01 -16.78 5.66
N LYS A 190 -1.29 -17.10 5.68
CA LYS A 190 -1.81 -18.38 6.17
C LYS A 190 -1.40 -19.54 5.24
N ASN A 191 -1.61 -19.38 3.94
CA ASN A 191 -1.40 -20.46 2.97
C ASN A 191 0.08 -20.82 2.76
N MET A 192 1.00 -19.89 3.03
CA MET A 192 2.44 -20.10 2.84
C MET A 192 3.16 -20.63 4.08
N ARG A 193 2.44 -20.89 5.19
CA ARG A 193 3.01 -21.36 6.46
C ARG A 193 3.97 -22.53 6.29
N GLU A 194 3.51 -23.62 5.69
CA GLU A 194 4.31 -24.85 5.55
C GLU A 194 5.54 -24.63 4.65
N LYS A 195 5.38 -23.88 3.56
CA LYS A 195 6.49 -23.54 2.67
C LYS A 195 7.55 -22.67 3.36
N LEU A 196 7.13 -21.74 4.22
CA LEU A 196 8.06 -20.95 5.01
C LEU A 196 8.81 -21.83 6.02
N ILE A 197 8.14 -22.78 6.67
CA ILE A 197 8.77 -23.73 7.58
C ILE A 197 9.80 -24.61 6.83
N GLU A 198 9.46 -25.11 5.65
CA GLU A 198 10.38 -25.88 4.80
C GLU A 198 11.59 -25.04 4.38
N PHE A 199 11.36 -23.83 3.90
CA PHE A 199 12.41 -22.89 3.51
C PHE A 199 13.40 -22.63 4.66
N LEU A 200 12.91 -22.36 5.88
CA LEU A 200 13.76 -22.09 7.04
C LEU A 200 14.55 -23.32 7.52
N LYS A 201 14.11 -24.55 7.21
CA LYS A 201 14.89 -25.77 7.50
C LYS A 201 16.08 -25.90 6.56
N GLU A 202 15.90 -25.53 5.30
CA GLU A 202 16.95 -25.57 4.28
C GLU A 202 17.90 -24.37 4.38
N HIS A 203 17.39 -23.22 4.85
CA HIS A 203 18.08 -21.94 4.92
C HIS A 203 17.95 -21.32 6.32
N SER A 204 18.46 -22.00 7.35
CA SER A 204 18.29 -21.58 8.75
C SER A 204 18.99 -20.26 9.09
N ASP A 205 20.00 -19.87 8.30
CA ASP A 205 20.72 -18.61 8.40
C ASP A 205 19.84 -17.38 8.09
N GLU A 206 18.79 -17.56 7.28
CA GLU A 206 17.84 -16.49 6.90
C GLU A 206 17.12 -15.86 8.09
N ILE A 207 17.00 -16.58 9.21
CA ILE A 207 16.41 -16.08 10.46
C ILE A 207 17.19 -14.87 11.01
N THR A 208 18.49 -14.84 10.75
CA THR A 208 19.41 -13.81 11.28
C THR A 208 19.89 -12.80 10.25
N ASN A 209 19.64 -13.07 8.96
CA ASN A 209 20.01 -12.18 7.88
C ASN A 209 19.37 -10.80 8.04
N ARG A 210 20.11 -9.78 7.61
CA ARG A 210 19.69 -8.37 7.64
C ARG A 210 19.92 -7.78 6.26
N ASP A 211 18.95 -7.01 5.77
CA ASP A 211 19.13 -6.24 4.54
C ASP A 211 19.90 -4.93 4.77
N GLU A 212 19.98 -4.12 3.73
CA GLU A 212 20.64 -2.80 3.73
C GLU A 212 20.04 -1.80 4.75
N TYR A 213 18.81 -2.01 5.20
CA TYR A 213 18.15 -1.22 6.25
C TYR A 213 18.30 -1.85 7.63
N GLY A 214 19.03 -2.96 7.74
CA GLY A 214 19.19 -3.71 8.96
C GLY A 214 17.95 -4.50 9.35
N LEU A 215 16.98 -4.66 8.45
CA LEU A 215 15.74 -5.38 8.70
C LEU A 215 15.96 -6.88 8.55
N THR A 216 15.56 -7.62 9.58
CA THR A 216 15.47 -9.08 9.53
C THR A 216 14.16 -9.52 8.87
N LEU A 217 14.05 -10.81 8.54
CA LEU A 217 12.80 -11.37 8.02
C LEU A 217 11.61 -11.14 8.97
N LEU A 218 11.84 -11.19 10.30
CA LEU A 218 10.83 -10.86 11.31
C LEU A 218 10.33 -9.42 11.21
N HIS A 219 11.21 -8.46 10.95
CA HIS A 219 10.80 -7.07 10.72
C HIS A 219 9.94 -6.96 9.46
N LYS A 220 10.38 -7.55 8.34
CA LYS A 220 9.68 -7.49 7.05
C LYS A 220 8.27 -8.07 7.13
N GLU A 221 8.12 -9.26 7.70
CA GLU A 221 6.81 -9.90 7.87
C GLU A 221 5.92 -9.13 8.86
N THR A 222 6.51 -8.47 9.86
CA THR A 222 5.78 -7.62 10.80
C THR A 222 5.27 -6.34 10.12
N ILE A 223 6.12 -5.64 9.36
CA ILE A 223 5.75 -4.45 8.58
C ILE A 223 4.60 -4.79 7.62
N ALA A 224 4.68 -5.95 6.96
CA ALA A 224 3.64 -6.45 6.06
C ALA A 224 2.40 -7.03 6.77
N GLY A 225 2.36 -7.13 8.11
CA GLY A 225 1.16 -7.59 8.81
C GLY A 225 0.88 -9.11 8.71
N ASN A 226 1.90 -9.93 8.45
CA ASN A 226 1.78 -11.37 8.21
C ASN A 226 1.94 -12.16 9.53
N LEU A 227 0.89 -12.20 10.35
CA LEU A 227 0.90 -12.83 11.68
C LEU A 227 1.43 -14.28 11.67
N THR A 228 0.90 -15.12 10.78
CA THR A 228 1.31 -16.53 10.64
C THR A 228 2.82 -16.64 10.38
N SER A 229 3.37 -15.76 9.53
CA SER A 229 4.80 -15.75 9.23
C SER A 229 5.62 -15.28 10.44
N VAL A 230 5.14 -14.27 11.18
CA VAL A 230 5.74 -13.81 12.44
C VAL A 230 5.82 -14.95 13.47
N GLU A 231 4.73 -15.69 13.68
CA GLU A 231 4.71 -16.83 14.61
C GLU A 231 5.68 -17.95 14.21
N VAL A 232 5.75 -18.27 12.91
CA VAL A 232 6.70 -19.26 12.38
C VAL A 232 8.13 -18.82 12.66
N LEU A 233 8.47 -17.56 12.38
CA LEU A 233 9.82 -17.04 12.58
C LEU A 233 10.23 -17.08 14.05
N LEU A 234 9.35 -16.65 14.96
CA LEU A 234 9.60 -16.69 16.40
C LEU A 234 9.79 -18.12 16.91
N SER A 235 8.95 -19.06 16.43
CA SER A 235 9.04 -20.47 16.80
C SER A 235 10.33 -21.15 16.31
N ASN A 236 10.95 -20.60 15.27
CA ASN A 236 12.23 -21.07 14.73
C ASN A 236 13.43 -20.28 15.27
N GLY A 237 13.25 -19.42 16.28
CA GLY A 237 14.35 -18.76 16.98
C GLY A 237 14.68 -17.34 16.50
N ALA A 238 13.81 -16.70 15.72
CA ALA A 238 13.99 -15.28 15.39
C ALA A 238 13.99 -14.41 16.66
N HIS A 239 15.03 -13.57 16.80
CA HIS A 239 15.14 -12.67 17.94
C HIS A 239 14.28 -11.41 17.73
N LYS A 240 13.23 -11.26 18.54
CA LYS A 240 12.30 -10.12 18.47
C LYS A 240 12.87 -8.75 18.88
N ASN A 241 13.99 -8.74 19.60
CA ASN A 241 14.63 -7.52 20.13
C ASN A 241 15.75 -6.97 19.23
N ILE A 242 15.98 -7.57 18.06
CA ILE A 242 16.94 -7.02 17.09
C ILE A 242 16.42 -5.67 16.60
N LYS A 243 17.35 -4.72 16.42
CA LYS A 243 17.02 -3.38 15.93
C LYS A 243 17.42 -3.22 14.47
N SER A 244 16.59 -2.52 13.70
CA SER A 244 16.92 -2.01 12.37
C SER A 244 18.01 -0.94 12.44
N ASN A 245 18.46 -0.43 11.29
CA ASN A 245 19.40 0.70 11.25
C ASN A 245 18.79 2.00 11.78
N GLN A 246 17.45 2.09 11.85
CA GLN A 246 16.73 3.21 12.47
C GLN A 246 16.51 3.01 13.98
N GLY A 247 17.00 1.90 14.56
CA GLY A 247 16.87 1.60 15.99
C GLY A 247 15.55 0.94 16.40
N GLU A 248 14.74 0.51 15.42
CA GLU A 248 13.40 -0.03 15.61
C GLU A 248 13.41 -1.55 15.71
N THR A 249 12.65 -2.10 16.65
CA THR A 249 12.38 -3.54 16.75
C THR A 249 11.16 -3.94 15.93
N ALA A 250 10.91 -5.25 15.79
CA ALA A 250 9.68 -5.74 15.17
C ALA A 250 8.43 -5.21 15.90
N LEU A 251 8.46 -5.12 17.24
CA LEU A 251 7.34 -4.59 18.02
C LEU A 251 7.10 -3.10 17.71
N ASP A 252 8.16 -2.32 17.54
CA ASP A 252 8.03 -0.90 17.22
C ASP A 252 7.35 -0.70 15.85
N PHE A 253 7.72 -1.50 14.83
CA PHE A 253 7.02 -1.48 13.55
C PHE A 253 5.57 -1.98 13.65
N ALA A 254 5.27 -3.01 14.44
CA ALA A 254 3.90 -3.46 14.66
C ALA A 254 3.02 -2.35 15.23
N ASN A 255 3.56 -1.56 16.18
CA ASN A 255 2.90 -0.40 16.75
C ASN A 255 2.72 0.73 15.73
N LYS A 256 3.78 1.10 14.99
CA LYS A 256 3.73 2.14 13.96
C LYS A 256 2.71 1.83 12.85
N MET A 257 2.67 0.58 12.40
CA MET A 257 1.72 0.13 11.40
C MET A 257 0.35 -0.23 12.00
N ASN A 258 0.19 -0.14 13.32
CA ASN A 258 -1.05 -0.45 14.01
C ASN A 258 -1.58 -1.87 13.67
N TRP A 259 -0.70 -2.87 13.71
CA TRP A 259 -1.03 -4.28 13.51
C TRP A 259 -1.43 -4.95 14.82
N GLN A 260 -2.65 -4.67 15.26
CA GLN A 260 -3.20 -5.09 16.56
C GLN A 260 -3.17 -6.60 16.79
N HIS A 261 -3.27 -7.42 15.73
CA HIS A 261 -3.21 -8.88 15.83
C HIS A 261 -1.77 -9.42 16.00
N ILE A 262 -0.74 -8.62 15.71
CA ILE A 262 0.68 -9.02 15.84
C ILE A 262 1.30 -8.55 17.15
N ILE A 263 0.92 -7.37 17.64
CA ILE A 263 1.48 -6.75 18.86
C ILE A 263 1.55 -7.75 20.04
N PRO A 264 0.46 -8.48 20.40
CA PRO A 264 0.50 -9.39 21.54
C PRO A 264 1.45 -10.58 21.38
N VAL A 265 1.81 -10.93 20.14
CA VAL A 265 2.76 -12.02 19.86
C VAL A 265 4.20 -11.57 20.09
N LEU A 266 4.50 -10.30 19.79
CA LEU A 266 5.83 -9.72 19.97
C LEU A 266 6.08 -9.25 21.41
N GLU A 267 5.04 -8.98 22.20
CA GLU A 267 5.19 -8.61 23.61
C GLU A 267 5.60 -9.80 24.51
N LYS A 268 5.14 -11.01 24.21
CA LYS A 268 5.42 -12.26 24.97
C LYS A 268 6.89 -12.63 24.99
#